data_AF-A0A6G8IEJ0-F1
#
_entry.id   AF-A0A6G8IEJ0-F1
#
_cell.length_a   1.000
_cell.length_b   1.000
_cell.length_c   1.000
_cell.angle_alpha   90.00
_cell.angle_beta   90.00
_cell.angle_gamma   90.00
#
_symmetry.space_group_name_H-M   'P 1'
#
loop_
_entity.id
_entity.type
_entity.pdbx_description
1 polymer ?
#
loop_
_entity_poly.entity_id
_entity_poly.type
_entity_poly.pdbx_seq_one_letter_code
_entity_poly.pdbx_strand_id
1 'polypeptide(L)'
;MNCKPGDLAVIVRSGAQNAGKLVEIARPATQAERKIFDHRREGFHWWVCSIGTPIVDSWGDARMETALPDAWLRPIRDPGDDATDEMVQLLGKPQEVTA
;
A
#
# COMPACT_ATOMS: atom_id res chain seq x y z
N MET A 1 2.66 -4.85 11.34
CA MET A 1 2.58 -3.64 10.51
C MET A 1 3.24 -3.96 9.19
N ASN A 2 2.54 -3.78 8.08
CA ASN A 2 3.01 -4.12 6.74
C ASN A 2 3.90 -3.01 6.17
N CYS A 3 3.49 -1.76 6.40
CA CYS A 3 4.15 -0.56 5.90
C CYS A 3 5.09 0.07 6.95
N LYS A 4 5.98 0.93 6.48
CA LYS A 4 6.83 1.84 7.28
C LYS A 4 6.93 3.22 6.60
N PRO A 5 7.34 4.29 7.31
CA PRO A 5 7.56 5.60 6.69
C PRO A 5 8.51 5.54 5.49
N GLY A 6 8.17 6.26 4.43
CA GLY A 6 8.88 6.31 3.15
C GLY A 6 8.54 5.16 2.19
N ASP A 7 7.75 4.17 2.59
CA ASP A 7 7.27 3.15 1.65
C ASP A 7 6.30 3.77 0.63
N LEU A 8 6.37 3.28 -0.61
CA LEU A 8 5.25 3.33 -1.54
C LEU A 8 4.31 2.16 -1.25
N ALA A 9 3.00 2.38 -1.29
CA ALA A 9 2.00 1.35 -1.06
C ALA A 9 0.80 1.50 -1.99
N VAL A 10 0.08 0.39 -2.19
CA VAL A 10 -1.21 0.38 -2.86
C VAL A 10 -2.33 0.15 -1.84
N ILE A 11 -3.44 0.86 -2.00
CA ILE A 11 -4.66 0.63 -1.24
C ILE A 11 -5.32 -0.66 -1.75
N VAL A 12 -5.43 -1.68 -0.92
CA VAL A 12 -6.02 -2.99 -1.30
C VAL A 12 -7.46 -3.18 -0.81
N ARG A 13 -7.95 -2.29 0.06
CA ARG A 13 -9.33 -2.30 0.56
C ARG A 13 -9.87 -0.88 0.61
N SER A 14 -11.12 -0.68 0.19
CA SER A 14 -11.80 0.61 0.27
C SER A 14 -13.31 0.46 0.15
N GLY A 15 -14.07 1.21 0.96
CA GLY A 15 -15.52 1.38 0.78
C GLY A 15 -15.92 2.45 -0.23
N ALA A 16 -14.97 3.29 -0.67
CA ALA A 16 -15.20 4.46 -1.53
C ALA A 16 -14.38 4.39 -2.83
N GLN A 17 -14.18 3.19 -3.37
CA GLN A 17 -13.50 2.95 -4.66
C GLN A 17 -12.06 3.48 -4.75
N ASN A 18 -11.32 3.49 -3.63
CA ASN A 18 -9.89 3.85 -3.65
C ASN A 18 -8.95 2.66 -3.85
N ALA A 19 -9.47 1.44 -4.00
CA ALA A 19 -8.65 0.26 -4.23
C ALA A 19 -7.82 0.43 -5.52
N GLY A 20 -6.54 0.10 -5.47
CA GLY A 20 -5.58 0.27 -6.56
C GLY A 20 -4.86 1.62 -6.59
N LYS A 21 -5.28 2.62 -5.80
CA LYS A 21 -4.57 3.90 -5.75
C LYS A 21 -3.23 3.76 -5.02
N LEU A 22 -2.25 4.51 -5.51
CA LEU A 22 -0.90 4.57 -4.96
C LEU A 22 -0.79 5.65 -3.90
N VAL A 23 -0.11 5.34 -2.81
CA VAL A 23 0.13 6.26 -1.70
C VAL A 23 1.54 6.11 -1.17
N GLU A 24 2.13 7.22 -0.72
CA GLU A 24 3.35 7.23 0.07
C GLU A 24 3.00 7.24 1.57
N ILE A 25 3.73 6.45 2.36
CA ILE A 25 3.56 6.39 3.80
C ILE A 25 4.40 7.49 4.45
N ALA A 26 3.75 8.53 4.97
CA ALA A 26 4.47 9.65 5.57
C ALA A 26 4.88 9.37 7.03
N ARG A 27 3.89 9.07 7.89
CA ARG A 27 4.10 8.93 9.34
C ARG A 27 2.93 8.21 10.03
N PRO A 28 3.06 7.78 11.28
CA PRO A 28 1.91 7.35 12.08
C PRO A 28 0.84 8.46 12.15
N ALA A 29 -0.43 8.08 11.98
CA ALA A 29 -1.54 9.00 12.16
C ALA A 29 -1.82 9.21 13.66
N THR A 30 -2.03 10.46 14.06
CA THR A 30 -2.44 10.84 15.41
C THR A 30 -3.86 10.36 15.71
N GLN A 31 -4.24 10.29 16.97
CA GLN A 31 -5.58 9.86 17.37
C GLN A 31 -6.69 10.79 16.84
N ALA A 32 -6.41 12.09 16.68
CA ALA A 32 -7.35 13.05 16.12
C ALA A 32 -7.57 12.82 14.61
N GLU A 33 -6.51 12.51 13.86
CA GLU A 33 -6.55 12.29 12.40
C GLU A 33 -7.27 10.99 12.01
N ARG A 34 -7.28 9.98 12.89
CA ARG A 34 -8.01 8.71 12.65
C ARG A 34 -9.53 8.87 12.52
N LYS A 35 -10.06 10.02 12.93
CA LYS A 35 -11.51 10.27 12.98
C LYS A 35 -12.13 10.61 11.64
N ILE A 36 -11.31 10.94 10.64
CA ILE A 36 -11.73 11.54 9.37
C ILE A 36 -12.44 10.53 8.46
N PHE A 37 -12.05 9.27 8.52
CA PHE A 37 -12.71 8.18 7.80
C PHE A 37 -13.31 7.20 8.81
N ASP A 38 -14.43 6.55 8.48
CA ASP A 38 -15.10 5.55 9.32
C ASP A 38 -14.33 4.21 9.38
N HIS A 39 -13.01 4.31 9.57
CA HIS A 39 -12.06 3.19 9.69
C HIS A 39 -11.60 3.05 11.14
N ARG A 40 -12.29 3.71 12.09
CA ARG A 40 -11.91 3.78 13.52
C ARG A 40 -11.78 2.42 14.18
N ARG A 41 -12.29 1.35 13.54
CA ARG A 41 -12.30 -0.02 14.06
C ARG A 41 -11.07 -0.85 13.68
N GLU A 42 -10.23 -0.38 12.76
CA GLU A 42 -9.14 -1.18 12.20
C GLU A 42 -7.76 -0.70 12.66
N GLY A 43 -7.34 -1.13 13.86
CA GLY A 43 -5.92 -1.17 14.26
C GLY A 43 -5.14 0.15 14.14
N PHE A 44 -3.91 0.03 13.62
CA PHE A 44 -2.95 1.13 13.48
C PHE A 44 -3.14 1.85 12.14
N HIS A 45 -3.01 3.18 12.13
CA HIS A 45 -3.22 4.00 10.94
C HIS A 45 -1.94 4.77 10.56
N TRP A 46 -1.72 4.87 9.26
CA TRP A 46 -0.70 5.71 8.64
C TRP A 46 -1.34 6.98 8.11
N TRP A 47 -0.67 8.12 8.29
CA TRP A 47 -0.89 9.29 7.45
C TRP A 47 -0.22 9.02 6.10
N VAL A 48 -1.00 9.10 5.03
CA VAL A 48 -0.54 8.78 3.68
C VAL A 48 -0.78 9.94 2.74
N CYS A 49 0.10 10.06 1.74
CA CYS A 49 -0.01 11.05 0.67
C CYS A 49 -0.30 10.32 -0.63
N SER A 50 -1.38 10.68 -1.31
CA SER A 50 -1.77 10.04 -2.57
C SER A 50 -0.88 10.48 -3.72
N ILE A 51 -0.61 9.55 -4.63
CA ILE A 51 0.20 9.80 -5.82
C ILE A 51 -0.71 9.84 -7.05
N GLY A 52 -0.75 11.00 -7.71
CA GLY A 52 -1.46 11.22 -8.96
C GLY A 52 -2.96 11.52 -8.81
N THR A 53 -3.71 10.73 -8.03
CA THR A 53 -5.18 10.91 -7.88
C THR A 53 -5.59 11.11 -6.42
N PRO A 54 -6.56 11.99 -6.09
CA PRO A 54 -7.02 12.15 -4.72
C PRO A 54 -7.66 10.89 -4.14
N ILE A 55 -7.58 10.71 -2.82
CA ILE A 55 -8.33 9.71 -2.06
C ILE A 55 -9.71 10.28 -1.77
N VAL A 56 -10.76 9.51 -2.05
CA VAL A 56 -12.16 9.93 -1.92
C VAL A 56 -12.78 9.28 -0.67
N ASP A 57 -13.53 10.02 0.12
CA ASP A 57 -14.27 9.47 1.25
C ASP A 57 -15.67 8.96 0.87
N SER A 58 -16.41 8.44 1.85
CA SER A 58 -17.74 7.88 1.61
C SER A 58 -18.81 8.93 1.26
N TRP A 59 -18.51 10.22 1.46
CA TRP A 59 -19.37 11.34 1.08
C TRP A 59 -18.96 11.96 -0.26
N GLY A 60 -17.85 11.51 -0.85
CA GLY A 60 -17.34 12.00 -2.11
C GLY A 60 -16.28 13.10 -1.99
N ASP A 61 -15.87 13.47 -0.77
CA ASP A 61 -14.81 14.47 -0.60
C ASP A 61 -13.46 13.87 -1.00
N ALA A 62 -12.75 14.59 -1.87
CA ALA A 62 -11.44 14.21 -2.38
C ALA A 62 -10.32 14.93 -1.60
N ARG A 63 -9.31 14.19 -1.14
CA ARG A 63 -8.14 14.73 -0.43
C ARG A 63 -6.87 14.05 -0.92
N MET A 64 -5.79 14.84 -1.00
CA MET A 64 -4.47 14.29 -1.35
C MET A 64 -3.80 13.58 -0.18
N GLU A 65 -4.25 13.83 1.05
CA GLU A 65 -3.66 13.23 2.25
C GLU A 65 -4.75 12.79 3.20
N THR A 66 -4.55 11.65 3.86
CA THR A 66 -5.48 11.14 4.87
C THR A 66 -4.86 10.06 5.75
N ALA A 67 -5.58 9.66 6.79
CA ALA A 67 -5.26 8.49 7.60
C ALA A 67 -5.91 7.21 7.02
N LEU A 68 -5.11 6.20 6.73
CA LEU A 68 -5.56 4.85 6.33
C LEU A 68 -5.04 3.77 7.29
N PRO A 69 -5.83 2.74 7.59
CA PRO A 69 -5.37 1.63 8.41
C PRO A 69 -4.29 0.82 7.67
N ASP A 70 -3.26 0.38 8.40
CA ASP A 70 -2.16 -0.45 7.87
C ASP A 70 -2.67 -1.74 7.20
N ALA A 71 -3.80 -2.27 7.69
CA ALA A 71 -4.44 -3.45 7.12
C ALA A 71 -4.98 -3.26 5.69
N TRP A 72 -5.13 -2.01 5.24
CA TRP A 72 -5.63 -1.68 3.89
C TRP A 72 -4.50 -1.38 2.92
N LEU A 73 -3.26 -1.42 3.38
CA LEU A 73 -2.09 -1.02 2.61
C LEU A 73 -1.22 -2.24 2.32
N ARG A 74 -0.77 -2.33 1.07
CA ARG A 74 0.25 -3.29 0.66
C ARG A 74 1.46 -2.51 0.17
N PRO A 75 2.62 -2.60 0.84
CA PRO A 75 3.82 -1.90 0.38
C PRO A 75 4.26 -2.47 -0.98
N ILE A 76 4.67 -1.57 -1.87
CA ILE A 76 5.34 -1.88 -3.13
C ILE A 76 6.83 -1.75 -2.84
N ARG A 77 7.48 -2.89 -2.62
CA ARG A 77 8.93 -2.96 -2.46
C ARG A 77 9.45 -3.80 -3.61
N ASP A 78 10.52 -3.32 -4.24
CA ASP A 78 11.34 -4.18 -5.06
C ASP A 78 11.85 -5.30 -4.13
N PRO A 79 11.61 -6.57 -4.44
CA PRO A 79 12.14 -7.68 -3.64
C PRO A 79 13.69 -7.68 -3.56
N GLY A 80 14.37 -6.80 -4.32
CA GLY A 80 15.81 -6.57 -4.29
C GLY A 80 16.55 -7.54 -5.21
N ASP A 81 17.87 -7.40 -5.32
CA ASP A 81 18.69 -8.31 -6.16
C ASP A 81 18.65 -9.78 -5.69
N ASP A 82 18.24 -10.02 -4.44
CA ASP A 82 18.04 -11.36 -3.86
C ASP A 82 16.61 -11.91 -4.08
N ALA A 83 15.78 -11.19 -4.83
CA ALA A 83 14.47 -11.66 -5.28
C ALA A 83 14.63 -12.90 -6.16
N THR A 84 14.54 -14.08 -5.56
CA THR A 84 14.57 -15.31 -6.33
C THR A 84 13.20 -15.54 -6.91
N ASP A 85 13.10 -15.60 -8.24
CA ASP A 85 11.88 -16.01 -8.92
C ASP A 85 11.55 -17.45 -8.50
N GLU A 86 10.42 -17.65 -7.83
CA GLU A 86 9.97 -18.96 -7.38
C GLU A 86 9.78 -19.95 -8.54
N MET A 87 9.47 -19.47 -9.75
CA MET A 87 9.40 -20.33 -10.95
C MET A 87 10.78 -20.83 -11.38
N VAL A 88 11.85 -20.04 -11.17
CA VAL A 88 13.22 -20.49 -11.44
C VAL A 88 13.67 -21.55 -10.43
N GLN A 89 13.18 -21.50 -9.18
CA GLN A 89 13.42 -22.56 -8.20
C GLN A 89 12.64 -23.85 -8.55
N LEU A 90 11.40 -23.72 -9.05
CA LEU A 90 10.55 -24.86 -9.42
C LEU A 90 10.98 -25.56 -10.72
N LEU A 91 11.37 -24.80 -11.74
CA LEU A 91 11.68 -25.32 -13.07
C LEU A 91 13.18 -25.54 -13.31
N GLY A 92 14.03 -24.99 -12.43
CA GLY A 92 15.48 -24.97 -12.60
C GLY A 92 15.93 -23.93 -13.63
N LYS A 93 17.25 -23.72 -13.71
CA LYS A 93 17.84 -22.85 -14.73
C LYS A 93 17.75 -23.54 -16.11
N PRO A 94 17.49 -22.81 -17.19
CA PRO A 94 17.50 -23.37 -18.53
C PRO A 94 18.86 -24.02 -18.84
N GLN A 95 18.84 -25.21 -19.45
CA GLN A 95 20.05 -25.87 -19.94
C GLN A 95 20.50 -25.22 -21.24
N GLU A 96 21.79 -24.93 -21.35
CA GLU A 96 22.38 -24.48 -22.61
C GLU A 96 22.20 -25.58 -23.66
N VAL A 97 21.51 -25.24 -24.74
CA VAL A 97 21.36 -26.13 -25.90
C VAL A 97 22.65 -26.02 -26.70
N THR A 98 23.54 -27.00 -26.56
CA THR A 98 24.67 -27.17 -27.49
C THR A 98 24.14 -27.68 -28.83
N ALA A 99 24.37 -26.91 -29.88
CA ALA A 99 24.06 -27.27 -31.27
C ALA A 99 25.00 -28.36 -31.82
#